data_AF-A0A532AWZ2-F1
#
_entry.id   AF-A0A532AWZ2-F1
#
_cell.length_a   1.000
_cell.length_b   1.000
_cell.length_c   1.000
_cell.angle_alpha   90.00
_cell.angle_beta   90.00
_cell.angle_gamma   90.00
#
_symmetry.space_group_name_H-M   'P 1'
#
loop_
_entity.id
_entity.type
_entity.pdbx_description
1 polymer ?
#
loop_
_entity_poly.entity_id
_entity_poly.type
_entity_poly.pdbx_seq_one_letter_code
_entity_poly.pdbx_strand_id
1 'polypeptide(L)'
;MTEGKNNSSPTQLAELVVSAERHQRLHDIVLYVKALHHCIDPEMYRISLKKLEELEWCVEGVEYVSEGCHEHLGFTMKVSWEDLWFLETVVSAADTYSHRASTGWRVEGITDQGYDDLLKWLARSEGELFRSKLKT
;
A
#
# COMPACT_ATOMS: atom_id res chain seq x y z
N MET A 1 12.54 30.08 30.91
CA MET A 1 13.01 28.98 30.04
C MET A 1 11.82 28.58 29.20
N THR A 2 11.88 28.89 27.91
CA THR A 2 10.78 28.78 26.95
C THR A 2 10.50 27.34 26.58
N GLU A 3 9.23 26.93 26.75
CA GLU A 3 8.66 25.67 26.29
C GLU A 3 8.82 25.53 24.76
N GLY A 4 9.48 24.45 24.33
CA GLY A 4 9.51 24.04 22.94
C GLY A 4 8.13 23.52 22.54
N LYS A 5 7.31 24.38 21.94
CA LYS A 5 6.15 23.92 21.15
C LYS A 5 6.68 23.13 19.96
N ASN A 6 6.68 21.81 20.08
CA ASN A 6 6.68 20.92 18.92
C ASN A 6 5.38 21.20 18.15
N ASN A 7 5.44 22.15 17.21
CA ASN A 7 4.45 22.28 16.15
C ASN A 7 4.62 21.08 15.22
N SER A 8 4.08 19.92 15.62
CA SER A 8 3.76 18.88 14.66
C SER A 8 2.57 19.41 13.85
N SER A 9 2.88 20.04 12.71
CA SER A 9 1.87 20.35 11.69
C SER A 9 1.03 19.08 11.50
N PRO A 10 -0.32 19.15 11.56
CA PRO A 10 -1.13 17.98 11.32
C PRO A 10 -0.77 17.45 9.94
N THR A 11 -0.27 16.21 9.88
CA THR A 11 0.03 15.52 8.63
C THR A 11 -1.24 15.60 7.78
N GLN A 12 -1.17 16.29 6.65
CA GLN A 12 -2.32 16.49 5.81
C GLN A 12 -2.86 15.12 5.38
N LEU A 13 -4.06 14.78 5.82
CA LEU A 13 -4.72 13.53 5.44
C LEU A 13 -5.61 13.77 4.22
N ALA A 14 -5.59 12.82 3.29
CA ALA A 14 -6.43 12.81 2.11
C ALA A 14 -7.22 11.50 2.03
N GLU A 15 -8.34 11.53 1.32
CA GLU A 15 -9.15 10.33 1.07
C GLU A 15 -8.62 9.62 -0.17
N LEU A 16 -8.15 8.39 0.01
CA LEU A 16 -7.79 7.50 -1.07
C LEU A 16 -8.94 6.53 -1.31
N VAL A 17 -9.51 6.59 -2.52
CA VAL A 17 -10.57 5.67 -2.97
C VAL A 17 -9.93 4.45 -3.61
N VAL A 18 -10.22 3.27 -3.07
CA VAL A 18 -9.69 1.98 -3.51
C VAL A 18 -10.83 1.17 -4.11
N SER A 19 -10.72 0.76 -5.37
CA SER A 19 -11.70 -0.13 -6.00
C SER A 19 -11.59 -1.55 -5.46
N ALA A 20 -12.64 -2.36 -5.61
CA ALA A 20 -12.66 -3.78 -5.26
C ALA A 20 -11.42 -4.55 -5.79
N GLU A 21 -11.12 -4.39 -7.07
CA GLU A 21 -9.96 -5.00 -7.72
C GLU A 21 -8.62 -4.57 -7.09
N ARG A 22 -8.47 -3.28 -6.76
CA ARG A 22 -7.26 -2.77 -6.12
C ARG A 22 -7.16 -3.23 -4.68
N HIS A 23 -8.29 -3.34 -3.98
CA HIS A 23 -8.34 -3.87 -2.63
C HIS A 23 -7.83 -5.30 -2.60
N GLN A 24 -8.36 -6.20 -3.43
CA GLN A 24 -7.87 -7.58 -3.53
C GLN A 24 -6.35 -7.61 -3.79
N ARG A 25 -5.87 -6.88 -4.81
CA ARG A 25 -4.44 -6.88 -5.14
C ARG A 25 -3.57 -6.32 -4.02
N LEU A 26 -4.00 -5.25 -3.35
CA LEU A 26 -3.27 -4.69 -2.22
C LEU A 26 -3.23 -5.66 -1.05
N HIS A 27 -4.34 -6.33 -0.75
CA HIS A 27 -4.41 -7.36 0.28
C HIS A 27 -3.41 -8.50 -0.01
N ASP A 28 -3.41 -9.05 -1.22
CA ASP A 28 -2.52 -10.15 -1.61
C ASP A 28 -1.04 -9.72 -1.58
N ILE A 29 -0.75 -8.49 -2.02
CA ILE A 29 0.59 -7.88 -1.95
C ILE A 29 1.05 -7.70 -0.51
N VAL A 30 0.19 -7.19 0.38
CA VAL A 30 0.55 -6.96 1.78
C VAL A 30 0.84 -8.28 2.49
N LEU A 31 0.01 -9.29 2.29
CA LEU A 31 0.24 -10.63 2.83
C LEU A 31 1.54 -11.24 2.29
N TYR A 32 1.80 -11.10 0.99
CA TYR A 32 3.05 -11.55 0.38
C TYR A 32 4.26 -10.88 1.03
N VAL A 33 4.32 -9.54 1.01
CA VAL A 33 5.44 -8.78 1.57
C VAL A 33 5.64 -9.07 3.06
N LYS A 34 4.56 -9.31 3.80
CA LYS A 34 4.63 -9.70 5.21
C LYS A 34 5.25 -11.09 5.39
N ALA A 35 4.84 -12.06 4.57
CA ALA A 35 5.38 -13.42 4.62
C ALA A 35 6.89 -13.48 4.36
N LEU A 36 7.40 -12.63 3.46
CA LEU A 36 8.84 -12.55 3.14
C LEU A 36 9.58 -11.40 3.84
N HIS A 37 8.97 -10.72 4.83
CA HIS A 37 9.53 -9.52 5.46
C HIS A 37 10.97 -9.71 5.96
N HIS A 38 11.27 -10.87 6.53
CA HIS A 38 12.60 -11.25 7.02
C HIS A 38 13.66 -11.46 5.92
N CYS A 39 13.24 -11.59 4.67
CA CYS A 39 14.09 -11.73 3.48
C CYS A 39 14.20 -10.44 2.67
N ILE A 40 13.52 -9.36 3.08
CA ILE A 40 13.59 -8.07 2.41
C ILE A 40 14.97 -7.47 2.67
N ASP A 41 15.69 -7.22 1.59
CA ASP A 41 16.95 -6.47 1.59
C ASP A 41 16.71 -5.04 2.13
N PRO A 42 17.22 -4.71 3.33
CA PRO A 42 16.98 -3.43 3.97
C PRO A 42 17.69 -2.27 3.26
N GLU A 43 18.70 -2.55 2.43
CA GLU A 43 19.38 -1.55 1.62
C GLU A 43 18.57 -1.19 0.37
N MET A 44 17.68 -2.10 -0.07
CA MET A 44 16.81 -1.88 -1.22
C MET A 44 15.45 -1.29 -0.81
N TYR A 45 14.79 -1.88 0.20
CA TYR A 45 13.48 -1.45 0.67
C TYR A 45 13.45 -1.33 2.18
N ARG A 46 13.02 -0.17 2.67
CA ARG A 46 12.83 0.06 4.10
C ARG A 46 11.37 -0.13 4.49
N ILE A 47 10.98 -1.37 4.76
CA ILE A 47 9.61 -1.73 5.13
C ILE A 47 9.55 -2.04 6.63
N SER A 48 8.82 -1.22 7.37
CA SER A 48 8.57 -1.45 8.80
C SER A 48 7.50 -2.53 8.97
N LEU A 49 7.79 -3.61 9.69
CA LEU A 49 6.82 -4.67 9.98
C LEU A 49 5.57 -4.09 10.68
N LYS A 50 5.76 -3.17 11.64
CA LYS A 50 4.66 -2.51 12.33
C LYS A 50 3.73 -1.74 11.37
N LYS A 51 4.30 -0.96 10.44
CA LYS A 51 3.49 -0.24 9.45
C LYS A 51 2.82 -1.20 8.47
N LEU A 52 3.46 -2.32 8.16
CA LEU A 52 2.90 -3.35 7.29
C LEU A 52 1.70 -4.05 7.94
N GLU A 53 1.78 -4.33 9.25
CA GLU A 53 0.65 -4.84 10.05
C GLU A 53 -0.48 -3.80 10.13
N GLU A 54 -0.17 -2.53 10.39
CA GLU A 54 -1.19 -1.46 10.36
C GLU A 54 -1.88 -1.36 8.99
N LEU A 55 -1.12 -1.52 7.91
CA LEU A 55 -1.66 -1.52 6.56
C LEU A 55 -2.52 -2.77 6.29
N GLU A 56 -2.09 -3.95 6.72
CA GLU A 56 -2.86 -5.20 6.66
C GLU A 56 -4.23 -5.01 7.29
N TRP A 57 -4.32 -4.48 8.51
CA TRP A 57 -5.62 -4.17 9.15
C TRP A 57 -6.50 -3.23 8.32
N CYS A 58 -5.89 -2.34 7.53
CA CYS A 58 -6.64 -1.39 6.69
C CYS A 58 -7.13 -2.03 5.38
N VAL A 59 -6.42 -3.04 4.88
CA VAL A 59 -6.78 -3.79 3.65
C VAL A 59 -7.39 -5.16 3.95
N GLU A 60 -7.53 -5.53 5.22
CA GLU A 60 -8.24 -6.71 5.67
C GLU A 60 -9.73 -6.48 5.39
N GLY A 61 -10.23 -7.22 4.42
CA GLY A 61 -11.49 -6.90 3.77
C GLY A 61 -12.72 -7.28 4.59
N VAL A 62 -13.72 -6.40 4.53
CA VAL A 62 -15.12 -6.79 4.68
C VAL A 62 -15.50 -7.55 3.40
N GLU A 63 -15.31 -8.86 3.42
CA GLU A 63 -15.74 -9.75 2.34
C GLU A 63 -17.26 -9.75 2.25
N TYR A 64 -17.80 -9.55 1.04
CA TYR A 64 -19.19 -9.94 0.80
C TYR A 64 -19.21 -11.42 0.45
N VAL A 65 -19.83 -12.22 1.32
CA VAL A 65 -20.06 -13.65 1.06
C VAL A 65 -21.51 -13.82 0.65
N SER A 66 -21.76 -14.07 -0.64
CA SER A 66 -23.05 -14.62 -1.10
C SER A 66 -22.83 -15.68 -2.16
N GLU A 67 -23.58 -16.78 -2.02
CA GLU A 67 -23.73 -17.82 -3.04
C GLU A 67 -22.40 -18.37 -3.62
N GLY A 68 -21.36 -18.44 -2.80
CA GLY A 68 -20.08 -19.06 -3.18
C GLY A 68 -19.06 -18.14 -3.86
N CYS A 69 -19.33 -16.83 -3.95
CA CYS A 69 -18.32 -15.84 -4.32
C CYS A 69 -17.83 -15.06 -3.09
N HIS A 70 -16.51 -15.01 -2.91
CA HIS A 70 -15.83 -14.09 -2.00
C HIS A 70 -15.34 -12.92 -2.85
N GLU A 71 -15.98 -11.75 -2.74
CA GLU A 71 -15.54 -10.54 -3.44
C GLU A 71 -15.23 -9.44 -2.43
N HIS A 72 -14.05 -8.83 -2.58
CA HIS A 72 -13.67 -7.64 -1.82
C HIS A 72 -14.49 -6.44 -2.32
N LEU A 73 -15.11 -5.69 -1.40
CA LEU A 73 -15.72 -4.41 -1.73
C LEU A 73 -14.65 -3.31 -1.85
N GLY A 74 -14.85 -2.34 -2.73
CA GLY A 74 -14.04 -1.12 -2.72
C GLY A 74 -14.24 -0.34 -1.41
N PHE A 75 -13.23 0.38 -0.97
CA PHE A 75 -13.28 1.17 0.26
C PHE A 75 -12.59 2.52 0.09
N THR A 76 -12.76 3.39 1.08
CA THR A 76 -12.04 4.66 1.16
C THR A 76 -11.26 4.69 2.47
N MET A 77 -9.99 5.06 2.41
CA MET A 77 -9.14 5.24 3.59
C MET A 77 -8.55 6.64 3.66
N LYS A 78 -8.28 7.10 4.88
CA LYS A 78 -7.52 8.33 5.10
C LYS A 78 -6.04 7.99 5.08
N VAL A 79 -5.30 8.61 4.17
CA VAL A 79 -3.86 8.42 4.02
C VAL A 79 -3.14 9.76 4.14
N SER A 80 -1.96 9.74 4.75
CA SER A 80 -0.97 10.80 4.57
C SER A 80 -0.14 10.60 3.31
N TRP A 81 0.68 11.59 2.97
CA TRP A 81 1.68 11.45 1.91
C TRP A 81 2.67 10.31 2.20
N GLU A 82 3.10 10.17 3.46
CA GLU A 82 3.99 9.09 3.88
C GLU A 82 3.34 7.71 3.77
N ASP A 83 2.04 7.61 4.04
CA ASP A 83 1.31 6.33 3.93
C ASP A 83 1.18 5.91 2.47
N LEU A 84 0.93 6.87 1.57
CA LEU A 84 0.87 6.59 0.13
C LEU A 84 2.24 6.15 -0.43
N TRP A 85 3.31 6.80 0.01
CA TRP A 85 4.67 6.39 -0.36
C TRP A 85 5.06 5.03 0.24
N PHE A 86 4.60 4.74 1.45
CA PHE A 86 4.77 3.42 2.06
C PHE A 86 4.04 2.33 1.25
N LEU A 87 2.79 2.57 0.85
CA LEU A 87 2.03 1.70 -0.05
C LEU A 87 2.78 1.44 -1.36
N GLU A 88 3.30 2.49 -2.00
CA GLU A 88 4.10 2.37 -3.24
C GLU A 88 5.36 1.53 -3.02
N THR A 89 6.03 1.71 -1.89
CA THR A 89 7.22 0.93 -1.51
C THR A 89 6.88 -0.54 -1.35
N VAL A 90 5.74 -0.87 -0.72
CA VAL A 90 5.26 -2.25 -0.54
C VAL A 90 4.95 -2.89 -1.89
N VAL A 91 4.23 -2.20 -2.78
CA VAL A 91 3.93 -2.70 -4.14
C VAL A 91 5.22 -2.90 -4.94
N SER A 92 6.15 -1.95 -4.88
CA SER A 92 7.44 -2.03 -5.57
C SER A 92 8.30 -3.19 -5.07
N ALA A 93 8.30 -3.42 -3.75
CA ALA A 93 8.99 -4.55 -3.16
C ALA A 93 8.36 -5.87 -3.63
N ALA A 94 7.03 -5.98 -3.58
CA ALA A 94 6.34 -7.18 -4.05
C ALA A 94 6.68 -7.52 -5.50
N ASP A 95 6.63 -6.53 -6.40
CA ASP A 95 7.00 -6.69 -7.80
C ASP A 95 8.45 -7.22 -7.93
N THR A 96 9.41 -6.49 -7.35
CA THR A 96 10.84 -6.86 -7.40
C THR A 96 11.11 -8.25 -6.84
N TYR A 97 10.53 -8.59 -5.70
CA TYR A 97 10.72 -9.90 -5.08
C TYR A 97 9.96 -11.00 -5.83
N SER A 98 8.85 -10.70 -6.52
CA SER A 98 8.15 -11.70 -7.33
C SER A 98 9.00 -12.23 -8.50
N HIS A 99 10.00 -11.45 -8.93
CA HIS A 99 10.95 -11.83 -9.98
C HIS A 99 12.22 -12.52 -9.47
N ARG A 100 12.46 -12.56 -8.15
CA ARG A 100 13.67 -13.18 -7.60
C ARG A 100 13.47 -14.68 -7.40
N ALA A 101 14.46 -15.46 -7.83
CA ALA A 101 14.48 -16.90 -7.59
C ALA A 101 14.54 -17.25 -6.08
N SER A 102 15.10 -16.37 -5.25
CA SER A 102 15.28 -16.58 -3.80
C SER A 102 14.00 -16.50 -2.98
N THR A 103 12.99 -15.79 -3.48
CA THR A 103 11.68 -15.59 -2.81
C THR A 103 10.62 -16.57 -3.32
N GLY A 104 11.01 -17.46 -4.25
CA GLY A 104 10.37 -18.76 -4.49
C GLY A 104 8.98 -18.77 -5.11
N TRP A 105 8.26 -17.65 -5.15
CA TRP A 105 6.92 -17.58 -5.75
C TRP A 105 6.52 -16.14 -6.08
N ARG A 106 5.62 -16.02 -7.06
CA ARG A 106 4.94 -14.76 -7.38
C ARG A 106 3.71 -14.59 -6.50
N VAL A 107 3.27 -13.35 -6.32
CA VAL A 107 1.93 -13.08 -5.78
C VAL A 107 0.91 -13.71 -6.72
N GLU A 108 0.03 -14.53 -6.17
CA GLU A 108 -0.98 -15.24 -6.93
C GLU A 108 -1.92 -14.23 -7.62
N GLY A 109 -2.25 -14.48 -8.89
CA GLY A 109 -3.18 -13.62 -9.63
C GLY A 109 -2.66 -12.23 -10.06
N ILE A 110 -1.43 -11.84 -9.71
CA ILE A 110 -0.86 -10.54 -10.11
C ILE A 110 0.19 -10.69 -11.22
N THR A 111 -0.16 -10.15 -12.39
CA THR A 111 0.73 -10.04 -13.54
C THR A 111 1.67 -8.83 -13.42
N ASP A 112 2.72 -8.77 -14.23
CA ASP A 112 3.60 -7.59 -14.30
C ASP A 112 2.80 -6.31 -14.63
N GLN A 113 1.80 -6.43 -15.52
CA GLN A 113 0.88 -5.34 -15.82
C GLN A 113 0.05 -4.94 -14.58
N GLY A 114 -0.34 -5.91 -13.76
CA GLY A 114 -1.09 -5.64 -12.52
C GLY A 114 -0.30 -4.81 -11.51
N TYR A 115 1.02 -5.05 -11.38
CA TYR A 115 1.92 -4.22 -10.56
C TYR A 115 2.08 -2.81 -11.14
N ASP A 116 2.37 -2.71 -12.44
CA ASP A 116 2.52 -1.44 -13.14
C ASP A 116 1.25 -0.57 -13.03
N ASP A 117 0.06 -1.17 -13.17
CA ASP A 117 -1.22 -0.49 -13.01
C ASP A 117 -1.42 0.08 -11.58
N LEU A 118 -1.00 -0.67 -10.55
CA LEU A 118 -1.06 -0.21 -9.16
C LEU A 118 -0.09 0.94 -8.90
N LEU A 119 1.16 0.82 -9.36
CA LEU A 119 2.17 1.87 -9.20
C LEU A 119 1.75 3.17 -9.91
N LYS A 120 1.26 3.07 -11.15
CA LYS A 120 0.70 4.22 -11.88
C LYS A 120 -0.48 4.85 -11.16
N TRP A 121 -1.36 4.04 -10.58
CA TRP A 121 -2.48 4.55 -9.79
C TRP A 121 -2.00 5.28 -8.53
N LEU A 122 -1.07 4.71 -7.76
CA LEU A 122 -0.52 5.35 -6.55
C LEU A 122 0.18 6.67 -6.89
N ALA A 123 1.02 6.70 -7.93
CA ALA A 123 1.69 7.92 -8.39
C ALA A 123 0.69 9.01 -8.82
N ARG A 124 -0.38 8.61 -9.51
CA ARG A 124 -1.46 9.53 -9.89
C ARG A 124 -2.19 10.06 -8.65
N SER A 125 -2.53 9.20 -7.69
CA SER A 125 -3.16 9.59 -6.44
C SER A 125 -2.27 10.54 -5.63
N GLU A 126 -0.96 10.37 -5.64
CA GLU A 126 -0.03 11.27 -4.98
C GLU A 126 -0.13 12.69 -5.58
N GLY A 127 -0.13 12.75 -6.92
CA GLY A 127 -0.31 13.98 -7.67
C GLY A 127 -1.63 14.67 -7.36
N GLU A 128 -2.74 13.93 -7.39
CA GLU A 128 -4.10 14.45 -7.20
C GLU A 128 -4.40 14.85 -5.76
N LEU A 129 -3.93 14.09 -4.77
CA LEU A 129 -4.30 14.29 -3.37
C LEU A 129 -3.40 15.30 -2.64
N PHE A 130 -2.10 15.31 -2.96
CA PHE A 130 -1.11 16.09 -2.20
C PHE A 130 -0.42 17.17 -3.03
N ARG A 131 -0.10 16.91 -4.30
CA ARG A 131 0.65 17.88 -5.13
C ARG A 131 -0.25 18.89 -5.86
N SER A 132 -1.49 18.52 -6.17
CA SER A 132 -2.46 19.40 -6.85
C SER A 132 -2.86 20.62 -6.02
N LYS A 133 -2.85 20.47 -4.68
CA LYS A 133 -3.22 21.52 -3.71
C LYS A 133 -2.13 22.58 -3.48
N LEU A 134 -0.93 22.37 -4.01
CA LEU A 134 0.20 23.31 -3.93
C LEU A 134 0.23 24.33 -5.09
N LYS A 135 -0.72 24.27 -6.02
CA LYS A 135 -0.80 25.18 -7.19
C LYS A 135 -1.84 26.32 -7.05
N THR A 136 -2.33 26.58 -5.84
CA THR A 136 -3.21 27.71 -5.49
C THR A 136 -2.55 28.58 -4.44
#